data_AF-A0AAW9J1B4-F1
#
_entry.id   AF-A0AAW9J1B4-F1
#
_cell.length_a   1.000
_cell.length_b   1.000
_cell.length_c   1.000
_cell.angle_alpha   90.00
_cell.angle_beta   90.00
_cell.angle_gamma   90.00
#
_symmetry.space_group_name_H-M   'P 1'
#
loop_
_entity.id
_entity.type
_entity.pdbx_description
1 polymer ?
#
loop_
_entity_poly.entity_id
_entity_poly.type
_entity_poly.pdbx_seq_one_letter_code
_entity_poly.pdbx_strand_id
1 'polypeptide(L)' 'MNVKYIFDTANKEIKIWSADDIDVNKDELGLKGSPTKVKKSMTKEAKGAGEIINEVPQEAVKHVLGKLKEKHYI' A
#
# COMPACT_ATOMS: atom_id res chain seq x y z
N MET A 1 -19.97 -0.44 19.77
CA MET A 1 -20.06 1.03 19.81
C MET A 1 -21.07 1.39 20.90
N ASN A 2 -20.63 1.97 22.02
CA ASN A 2 -21.50 2.23 23.18
C ASN A 2 -21.93 3.71 23.17
N VAL A 3 -23.23 3.93 23.01
CA VAL A 3 -23.83 5.27 22.89
C VAL A 3 -23.54 6.12 24.13
N LYS A 4 -23.63 5.54 25.33
CA LYS A 4 -23.33 6.24 26.59
C LYS A 4 -21.91 6.80 26.58
N TYR A 5 -20.93 5.99 26.18
CA TYR A 5 -19.53 6.43 26.19
C TYR A 5 -19.24 7.50 25.14
N ILE A 6 -19.89 7.48 23.98
CA ILE A 6 -19.73 8.53 22.96
C ILE A 6 -20.14 9.90 23.51
N PHE A 7 -21.32 9.98 24.14
CA PHE A 7 -21.80 11.23 24.75
C PHE A 7 -21.00 11.62 25.99
N ASP A 8 -20.67 10.65 26.85
CA ASP A 8 -19.86 10.89 28.06
C ASP A 8 -18.43 11.37 27.72
N THR A 9 -17.88 11.02 26.54
CA THR A 9 -16.54 11.46 26.09
C THR A 9 -16.54 12.69 25.21
N ALA A 10 -17.70 13.15 24.73
CA ALA A 10 -17.78 14.24 23.75
C ALA A 10 -17.16 15.55 24.25
N ASN A 11 -17.29 15.83 25.55
CA ASN A 11 -16.77 17.04 26.20
C ASN A 11 -15.54 16.77 27.09
N LYS A 12 -14.95 15.57 27.02
CA LYS A 12 -13.75 15.28 27.79
C LYS A 12 -12.57 16.02 27.19
N GLU A 13 -11.78 16.65 28.04
CA GLU A 13 -10.55 17.31 27.63
C GLU A 13 -9.54 16.28 27.10
N ILE A 14 -9.07 16.51 25.88
CA ILE A 14 -8.00 15.72 25.26
C ILE A 14 -6.73 16.55 25.38
N LYS A 15 -5.74 16.04 26.11
CA LYS A 15 -4.44 16.67 26.19
C LYS A 15 -3.75 16.56 24.83
N ILE A 16 -3.52 17.70 24.18
CA ILE A 16 -2.84 17.79 22.88
C ILE A 16 -1.36 18.09 23.14
N TRP A 17 -0.47 17.26 22.59
CA TRP A 17 0.98 17.50 22.64
C TRP A 17 1.47 17.82 21.23
N SER A 18 2.36 18.78 21.16
CA SER A 18 3.13 19.17 19.99
C SER A 18 4.56 18.64 20.10
N ALA A 19 5.34 18.81 19.04
CA ALA A 19 6.77 18.50 19.08
C ALA A 19 7.56 19.35 20.09
N ASP A 20 7.00 20.48 20.56
CA ASP A 20 7.62 21.34 21.58
C ASP A 20 7.41 20.79 23.00
N ASP A 21 6.42 19.93 23.19
CA ASP A 21 6.06 19.35 24.49
C ASP A 21 6.90 18.10 24.82
N ILE A 22 7.82 17.71 23.92
CA ILE A 22 8.64 16.50 24.01
C ILE A 22 10.12 16.83 23.74
N ASP A 23 11.02 16.23 24.52
CA ASP A 23 12.47 16.43 24.40
C ASP A 23 13.05 15.55 23.28
N VAL A 24 12.85 15.99 22.04
CA VAL A 24 13.35 15.31 20.83
C VAL A 24 13.89 16.31 19.83
N ASN A 25 14.92 15.92 19.08
CA ASN A 25 15.49 16.77 18.04
C ASN A 25 14.49 16.92 16.88
N LYS A 26 14.05 18.16 16.62
CA LYS A 26 13.10 18.48 15.56
C LYS A 26 13.61 18.12 14.15
N ASP A 27 14.92 18.09 13.96
CA ASP A 27 15.51 17.70 12.67
C ASP A 27 15.38 16.20 12.40
N GLU A 28 15.16 15.39 13.45
CA GLU A 28 14.89 13.96 13.36
C GLU A 28 13.39 13.63 13.24
N LEU A 29 12.53 14.65 13.19
CA LEU A 29 11.08 14.46 13.07
C LEU A 29 10.55 14.73 11.66
N GLY A 30 9.42 14.09 11.36
CA GLY A 30 8.66 14.29 10.14
C GLY A 30 9.45 13.93 8.87
N LEU A 31 9.17 14.65 7.78
CA LEU A 31 9.82 14.40 6.49
C LEU A 31 11.33 14.71 6.52
N LYS A 32 11.77 15.63 7.38
CA LYS A 32 13.19 16.00 7.53
C LYS A 32 14.00 14.88 8.17
N GLY A 33 13.44 14.26 9.22
CA GLY A 33 14.06 13.12 9.88
C GLY A 33 13.90 11.78 9.17
N SER A 34 13.01 11.69 8.18
CA SER A 34 12.77 10.43 7.46
C SER A 34 13.94 10.08 6.53
N PRO A 35 14.59 8.91 6.69
CA PRO A 35 15.66 8.46 5.80
C PRO A 35 15.15 8.06 4.41
N THR A 36 13.83 7.87 4.26
CA THR A 36 13.19 7.49 2.99
C THR A 36 12.21 8.57 2.50
N LYS A 37 12.03 8.65 1.18
CA LYS A 37 11.09 9.58 0.55
C LYS A 37 10.28 8.88 -0.53
N VAL A 38 8.97 9.13 -0.55
CA VAL A 38 8.09 8.62 -1.60
C VAL A 38 8.38 9.35 -2.90
N LYS A 39 8.91 8.64 -3.90
CA LYS A 39 9.21 9.21 -5.23
C LYS A 39 8.00 9.19 -6.16
N LYS A 40 7.20 8.13 -6.11
CA LYS A 40 5.99 7.95 -6.92
C LYS A 40 5.05 7.00 -6.22
N SER A 41 3.76 7.33 -6.20
CA SER A 41 2.68 6.42 -5.82
C SER A 41 1.83 6.17 -7.04
N MET A 42 1.50 4.92 -7.32
CA MET A 42 0.59 4.54 -8.40
C MET A 42 -0.36 3.48 -7.90
N THR A 43 -1.62 3.57 -8.31
CA THR A 43 -2.60 2.51 -8.09
C THR A 43 -2.17 1.28 -8.87
N LYS A 44 -2.24 0.10 -8.25
CA LYS A 44 -2.00 -1.16 -8.94
C LYS A 44 -3.09 -1.35 -10.00
N GLU A 45 -2.69 -1.61 -11.24
CA GLU A 45 -3.63 -1.93 -12.31
C GLU A 45 -4.41 -3.20 -11.97
N ALA A 46 -5.70 -3.23 -12.33
CA ALA A 46 -6.52 -4.42 -12.17
C ALA A 46 -5.95 -5.57 -13.01
N LYS A 47 -6.05 -6.80 -12.52
CA LYS A 47 -5.67 -7.96 -13.31
C LYS A 47 -6.52 -8.00 -14.58
N GLY A 48 -5.89 -7.99 -15.75
CA GLY A 48 -6.58 -8.20 -17.02
C GLY A 48 -7.25 -9.57 -17.07
N ALA A 49 -8.22 -9.73 -17.97
CA ALA A 49 -8.88 -11.02 -18.22
C ALA A 49 -7.83 -12.08 -18.59
N GLY A 50 -8.01 -13.30 -18.05
CA GLY A 50 -7.19 -14.44 -18.41
C GLY A 50 -7.44 -14.86 -19.86
N GLU A 51 -6.46 -15.51 -20.46
CA GLU A 51 -6.55 -16.04 -21.81
C GLU A 51 -6.67 -17.55 -21.78
N ILE A 52 -7.63 -18.08 -22.54
CA ILE A 52 -7.83 -19.52 -22.72
C ILE A 52 -7.30 -19.87 -24.09
N ILE A 53 -6.33 -20.79 -24.14
CA ILE A 53 -5.71 -21.25 -25.39
C ILE A 53 -6.29 -22.63 -25.72
N ASN A 54 -7.02 -22.72 -26.83
CA ASN A 54 -7.64 -23.95 -27.33
C ASN A 54 -6.85 -24.50 -28.53
N GLU A 55 -5.61 -24.92 -28.29
CA GLU A 55 -4.72 -25.49 -29.30
C GLU A 55 -4.32 -26.93 -28.94
N VAL A 56 -3.68 -27.62 -29.88
CA VAL A 56 -3.10 -28.96 -29.64
C VAL A 56 -2.06 -28.86 -28.51
N PRO A 57 -1.95 -29.84 -27.59
CA PRO A 57 -1.13 -29.70 -26.38
C PRO A 57 0.30 -29.20 -26.59
N GLN A 58 0.96 -29.60 -27.67
CA GLN A 58 2.32 -29.15 -27.97
C GLN A 58 2.42 -27.67 -28.36
N GLU A 59 1.41 -27.14 -29.06
CA GLU A 59 1.35 -25.75 -29.50
C GLU A 59 0.94 -24.85 -28.33
N ALA A 60 -0.06 -25.28 -27.56
CA ALA A 60 -0.50 -24.58 -26.35
C ALA A 60 0.64 -24.39 -25.34
N VAL A 61 1.48 -25.41 -25.11
CA VAL A 61 2.63 -25.31 -24.20
C VAL A 61 3.66 -24.29 -24.71
N LYS A 62 3.97 -24.29 -26.01
CA LYS A 62 4.89 -23.30 -26.60
C LYS A 62 4.36 -21.88 -26.44
N HIS A 63 3.06 -21.68 -26.67
CA HIS A 63 2.40 -20.39 -26.53
C HIS A 63 2.46 -19.86 -25.08
N VAL A 64 2.12 -20.71 -24.10
CA VAL A 64 2.15 -20.35 -22.68
C VAL A 64 3.58 -20.02 -22.22
N LEU A 65 4.57 -20.83 -22.58
CA LEU A 65 5.97 -20.57 -22.25
C LEU A 65 6.49 -19.25 -22.85
N GLY A 66 6.07 -18.93 -24.08
CA GLY A 66 6.40 -17.65 -24.71
C GLY A 66 5.88 -16.46 -23.89
N LYS A 67 4.60 -16.49 -23.51
CA LYS A 67 3.97 -15.40 -22.73
C LYS A 67 4.50 -15.27 -21.31
N LEU A 68 4.84 -16.39 -20.66
CA LEU A 68 5.43 -16.36 -19.32
C LEU A 68 6.83 -15.73 -19.33
N LYS A 69 7.65 -16.03 -20.35
CA LYS A 69 8.96 -15.38 -20.54
C LYS A 69 8.82 -13.89 -20.85
N GLU A 70 7.90 -13.52 -21.75
CA GLU A 70 7.66 -12.12 -22.11
C GLU A 70 7.24 -11.27 -20.90
N LYS A 71 6.39 -11.81 -20.03
CA LYS A 71 5.95 -11.15 -18.79
C LYS A 71 6.92 -11.34 -17.63
N HIS A 72 8.09 -11.94 -17.86
CA HIS A 72 9.14 -12.16 -16.87
C HIS A 72 8.66 -12.93 -15.63
N TYR A 73 7.73 -13.87 -15.82
CA TYR A 73 7.29 -14.79 -14.79
C TYR A 73 8.22 -16.01 -14.67
N ILE A 74 8.94 -16.35 -15.75
CA ILE A 74 9.96 -17.42 -15.85
C ILE A 74 11.15 -16.96 -16.69
#